data_AF-A0AAX2BI04-F1
#
_entry.id   AF-A0AAX2BI04-F1
#
_cell.length_a   1.000
_cell.length_b   1.000
_cell.length_c   1.000
_cell.angle_alpha   90.00
_cell.angle_beta   90.00
_cell.angle_gamma   90.00
#
_symmetry.space_group_name_H-M   'P 1'
#
loop_
_entity.id
_entity.type
_entity.pdbx_description
1 polymer ?
#
loop_
_entity_poly.entity_id
_entity_poly.type
_entity_poly.pdbx_seq_one_letter_code
_entity_poly.pdbx_strand_id
1 'polypeptide(L)' 'MKYWHSQASRFGLTGTYSPHSLRYAWAQDAIRHYLAQGFCDKEALAMTAIDLGHGDGRGRYVAQVYGRRDTD' A
#
# COMPACT_ATOMS: atom_id res chain seq x y z
N MET A 1 6.84 18.49 -0.60
CA MET A 1 7.08 17.18 0.08
C MET A 1 8.45 17.05 0.76
N LYS A 2 9.45 17.92 0.53
CA LYS A 2 10.80 17.77 1.14
C LYS A 2 10.83 17.79 2.67
N TYR A 3 9.94 18.56 3.31
CA TYR A 3 9.85 18.63 4.78
C TYR A 3 9.56 17.27 5.41
N TRP A 4 8.46 16.62 4.99
CA TRP A 4 8.05 15.33 5.53
C TRP A 4 9.05 14.21 5.27
N HIS A 5 9.68 14.21 4.09
CA HIS A 5 10.74 13.26 3.78
C HIS A 5 11.95 13.46 4.71
N SER A 6 12.38 14.71 4.94
CA SER A 6 13.48 15.03 5.85
C SER A 6 13.17 14.61 7.29
N GLN A 7 11.96 14.89 7.78
CA GLN A 7 11.53 14.46 9.11
C GLN A 7 11.55 12.94 9.24
N ALA A 8 10.98 12.21 8.27
CA ALA A 8 11.00 10.75 8.28
C ALA A 8 12.44 10.19 8.31
N SER A 9 13.35 10.76 7.52
CA SER A 9 14.76 10.36 7.55
C SER A 9 15.43 10.65 8.90
N ARG A 10 15.08 11.76 9.58
CA ARG A 10 15.57 12.06 10.93
C ARG A 10 15.10 11.04 11.98
N PHE A 11 13.97 10.38 11.75
CA PHE A 11 13.47 9.27 12.59
C PHE A 11 14.01 7.90 12.16
N GLY A 12 14.97 7.84 11.23
CA GLY A 12 15.57 6.58 10.78
C GLY A 12 14.79 5.85 9.68
N LEU A 13 13.68 6.41 9.18
CA LEU A 13 12.94 5.85 8.05
C LEU A 13 13.70 6.08 6.75
N THR A 14 14.69 5.22 6.50
CA THR A 14 15.63 5.29 5.39
C THR A 14 15.92 3.89 4.84
N GLY A 15 16.48 3.82 3.62
CA GLY A 15 16.79 2.55 2.96
C GLY A 15 15.59 1.60 2.91
N THR A 16 15.79 0.37 3.39
CA THR A 16 14.78 -0.69 3.46
C THR A 16 13.54 -0.29 4.26
N TYR A 17 13.69 0.54 5.30
CA TYR A 17 12.59 0.99 6.16
C TYR A 17 12.15 2.44 5.85
N SER A 18 12.28 2.85 4.58
CA SER A 18 11.83 4.17 4.13
C SER A 18 10.29 4.34 4.22
N PRO A 19 9.76 5.57 4.18
CA PRO A 19 8.32 5.81 4.10
C PRO A 19 7.62 5.08 2.95
N HIS A 20 8.36 4.80 1.87
CA HIS A 20 7.85 4.02 0.75
C HIS A 20 7.59 2.56 1.15
N SER A 21 8.50 1.93 1.90
CA SER A 21 8.30 0.58 2.44
C SER A 21 7.09 0.50 3.37
N LEU A 22 6.85 1.55 4.16
CA LEU A 22 5.68 1.64 5.03
C LEU A 22 4.38 1.69 4.22
N ARG A 23 4.37 2.43 3.11
CA ARG A 23 3.23 2.46 2.19
C ARG A 23 2.96 1.07 1.58
N TYR A 24 4.01 0.31 1.28
CA TYR A 24 3.86 -1.08 0.81
C TYR A 24 3.26 -1.99 1.87
N ALA A 25 3.81 -1.97 3.09
CA ALA A 25 3.32 -2.78 4.20
C ALA A 25 1.85 -2.46 4.48
N TRP A 26 1.51 -1.17 4.58
CA TRP A 26 0.14 -0.70 4.82
C TRP A 26 -0.81 -1.14 3.70
N ALA A 27 -0.44 -1.00 2.43
CA ALA A 27 -1.31 -1.39 1.31
C ALA A 27 -1.57 -2.90 1.29
N GLN A 28 -0.57 -3.72 1.64
CA GLN A 28 -0.72 -5.17 1.75
C GLN A 28 -1.64 -5.56 2.91
N ASP A 29 -1.51 -4.88 4.06
CA ASP A 29 -2.41 -5.07 5.21
C ASP A 29 -3.84 -4.65 4.87
N ALA A 30 -4.04 -3.54 4.17
CA ALA A 30 -5.35 -3.07 3.74
C ALA A 30 -6.03 -4.09 2.80
N ILE A 31 -5.31 -4.61 1.80
CA ILE A 31 -5.82 -5.66 0.92
C ILE A 31 -6.26 -6.89 1.73
N ARG A 32 -5.38 -7.39 2.62
CA ARG A 32 -5.70 -8.53 3.50
C ARG A 32 -6.92 -8.27 4.38
N HIS A 33 -7.03 -7.06 4.92
CA HIS A 33 -8.14 -6.65 5.78
C HIS A 33 -9.48 -6.71 5.03
N TYR A 34 -9.56 -6.15 3.83
CA TYR A 34 -10.78 -6.19 3.02
C TYR A 34 -11.12 -7.62 2.55
N LEU A 35 -10.13 -8.42 2.16
CA LEU A 35 -10.36 -9.83 1.84
C LEU A 35 -10.90 -10.61 3.06
N ALA A 36 -10.36 -10.37 4.25
CA ALA A 36 -10.83 -11.02 5.48
C ALA A 36 -12.26 -10.59 5.89
N GLN A 37 -12.72 -9.44 5.40
CA GLN A 37 -14.11 -8.99 5.56
C GLN A 37 -15.08 -9.63 4.54
N GLY A 38 -14.57 -10.42 3.58
CA GLY A 38 -15.38 -11.12 2.59
C GLY A 38 -15.56 -10.37 1.26
N PHE A 39 -14.86 -9.25 1.06
CA PHE A 39 -14.82 -8.58 -0.24
C PHE A 39 -14.09 -9.44 -1.27
N CYS A 40 -14.50 -9.35 -2.53
CA CYS A 40 -13.73 -10.00 -3.60
C CYS A 40 -12.44 -9.21 -3.92
N ASP A 41 -11.49 -9.83 -4.62
CA ASP A 41 -10.22 -9.20 -4.99
C ASP A 41 -10.40 -7.84 -5.67
N LYS A 42 -11.37 -7.73 -6.58
CA LYS A 42 -11.63 -6.47 -7.30
C LYS A 42 -12.04 -5.35 -6.34
N GLU A 43 -12.90 -5.65 -5.38
CA GLU A 43 -13.37 -4.69 -4.37
C GLU A 43 -12.26 -4.33 -3.40
N ALA A 44 -11.54 -5.32 -2.87
CA ALA A 44 -10.41 -5.10 -1.96
C ALA A 44 -9.33 -4.21 -2.59
N LEU A 45 -9.02 -4.44 -3.87
CA LEU A 45 -8.07 -3.62 -4.63
C LEU A 45 -8.60 -2.21 -4.92
N ALA A 46 -9.89 -2.07 -5.22
CA ALA A 46 -10.51 -0.75 -5.45
C ALA A 46 -10.54 0.07 -4.16
N MET A 47 -10.92 -0.53 -3.02
CA MET A 47 -10.91 0.11 -1.71
C MET A 47 -9.50 0.57 -1.31
N THR A 48 -8.52 -0.33 -1.44
CA THR A 48 -7.11 0.03 -1.19
C THR A 48 -6.65 1.17 -2.10
N ALA A 49 -7.10 1.20 -3.37
CA ALA A 49 -6.77 2.29 -4.28
C ALA A 49 -7.39 3.63 -3.86
N ILE A 50 -8.63 3.63 -3.35
CA ILE A 50 -9.28 4.82 -2.80
C ILE A 50 -8.51 5.35 -1.60
N ASP A 51 -8.19 4.48 -0.63
CA ASP A 51 -7.47 4.86 0.59
C ASP A 51 -6.06 5.41 0.31
N LEU A 52 -5.41 4.88 -0.74
CA LEU A 52 -4.12 5.38 -1.24
C LEU A 52 -4.22 6.73 -1.98
N GLY A 53 -5.43 7.21 -2.24
CA GLY A 53 -5.72 8.43 -3.00
C GLY A 53 -5.61 8.26 -4.52
N HIS A 54 -5.76 7.05 -5.04
CA HIS A 54 -5.65 6.73 -6.47
C HIS A 54 -7.00 6.66 -7.20
N GLY A 55 -8.11 6.63 -6.46
CA GLY A 55 -9.46 6.40 -6.99
C GLY A 55 -9.74 4.91 -7.24
N ASP A 56 -11.02 4.56 -7.38
CA ASP A 56 -11.53 3.19 -7.50
C ASP A 56 -11.09 2.46 -8.79
N GLY A 57 -10.85 3.20 -9.88
CA GLY A 57 -10.38 2.66 -11.17
C GLY A 57 -8.93 2.15 -11.19
N ARG A 58 -8.21 2.18 -10.06
CA ARG A 58 -6.78 1.83 -9.98
C ARG A 58 -6.47 0.50 -9.30
N GLY A 59 -7.46 -0.37 -9.10
CA GLY A 59 -7.24 -1.70 -8.51
C GLY A 59 -6.15 -2.54 -9.22
N ARG A 60 -6.09 -2.53 -10.56
CA ARG A 60 -5.03 -3.22 -11.32
C ARG A 60 -3.63 -2.67 -11.01
N TYR A 61 -3.52 -1.35 -10.87
CA TYR A 61 -2.25 -0.70 -10.51
C TYR A 61 -1.83 -1.08 -9.09
N VAL A 62 -2.78 -1.10 -8.15
CA VAL A 62 -2.54 -1.55 -6.77
C VAL A 62 -2.02 -2.98 -6.74
N ALA A 63 -2.64 -3.90 -7.49
CA ALA A 63 -2.17 -5.29 -7.58
C ALA A 63 -0.74 -5.40 -8.16
N GLN A 64 -0.40 -4.56 -9.14
CA GLN A 64 0.94 -4.59 -9.74
C GLN A 64 2.03 -4.00 -8.83
N VAL A 65 1.70 -2.96 -8.07
CA VAL A 65 2.67 -2.22 -7.25
C VAL A 65 2.78 -2.83 -5.86
N TYR A 66 1.65 -3.13 -5.22
CA TYR A 66 1.62 -3.57 -3.83
C TYR A 66 1.29 -5.05 -3.67
N GLY A 67 0.79 -5.71 -4.71
CA GLY A 67 0.48 -7.12 -4.68
C GLY A 67 1.72 -7.94 -4.34
N ARG A 68 1.62 -8.77 -3.31
CA ARG A 68 2.65 -9.72 -2.94
C ARG A 68 2.57 -10.90 -3.91
N ARG A 69 3.64 -11.17 -4.64
CA ARG A 69 3.81 -12.50 -5.23
C ARG A 69 4.30 -13.37 -4.08
N ASP A 70 3.48 -14.31 -3.63
CA ASP A 70 3.99 -15.37 -2.78
C ASP A 70 4.96 -16.18 -3.65
N THR A 71 6.24 -15.87 -3.51
CA THR A 71 7.31 -16.77 -3.94
C THR A 71 7.52 -17.71 -2.78
N ASP A 72 6.98 -18.92 -2.91
CA ASP A 72 7.48 -20.09 -2.18
C ASP A 72 8.97 -20.32 -2.47
#